data_AF-A0A0F9AWC2-F1
#
_entry.id   AF-A0A0F9AWC2-F1
#
_cell.length_a   1.000
_cell.length_b   1.000
_cell.length_c   1.000
_cell.angle_alpha   90.00
_cell.angle_beta   90.00
_cell.angle_gamma   90.00
#
_symmetry.space_group_name_H-M   'P 1'
#
loop_
_entity.id
_entity.type
_entity.pdbx_description
1 polymer ?
#
loop_
_entity_poly.entity_id
_entity_poly.type
_entity_poly.pdbx_seq_one_letter_code
_entity_poly.pdbx_strand_id
1 'polypeptide(L)'
;MSLNLKVKTEQTHHVDFLTYAWMREEDVVGLDEFIADCYGLDKPMEISCGNDTNHSVNVEAEKPFYDFDKDQLANIKRTGFMEEYNLRLVLCDLCHSGHIPEGKYVVTMSW
;
A
#
# COMPACT_ATOMS: atom_id res chain seq x y z
N MET A 1 7.00 -41.91 2.93
CA MET A 1 5.93 -41.18 2.19
C MET A 1 6.51 -39.86 1.72
N SER A 2 6.41 -39.54 0.44
CA SER A 2 6.80 -38.23 -0.11
C SER A 2 5.61 -37.27 0.01
N LEU A 3 5.87 -36.06 0.51
CA LEU A 3 4.88 -34.97 0.54
C LEU A 3 4.90 -34.24 -0.80
N ASN A 4 3.73 -33.92 -1.33
CA ASN A 4 3.58 -33.10 -2.54
C ASN A 4 3.16 -31.68 -2.13
N LEU A 5 3.95 -30.69 -2.53
CA LEU A 5 3.64 -29.27 -2.33
C LEU A 5 2.63 -28.81 -3.38
N LYS A 6 1.50 -28.24 -2.94
CA LYS A 6 0.58 -27.54 -3.85
C LYS A 6 1.15 -26.15 -4.13
N VAL A 7 1.60 -25.93 -5.35
CA VAL A 7 2.09 -24.63 -5.83
C VAL A 7 0.95 -23.92 -6.56
N LYS A 8 0.75 -22.64 -6.28
CA LYS A 8 -0.14 -21.74 -7.02
C LYS A 8 0.71 -20.58 -7.55
N THR A 9 0.47 -20.20 -8.80
CA THR A 9 1.06 -19.00 -9.41
C THR A 9 0.08 -17.84 -9.28
N GLU A 10 0.59 -16.65 -8.95
CA GLU A 10 -0.18 -15.42 -8.83
C GLU A 10 0.66 -14.23 -9.33
N GLN A 11 0.00 -13.18 -9.80
CA GLN A 11 0.66 -11.93 -10.18
C GLN A 11 1.07 -11.16 -8.91
N THR A 12 2.27 -10.60 -8.92
CA THR A 12 2.80 -9.78 -7.82
C THR A 12 3.23 -8.41 -8.35
N HIS A 13 2.77 -7.35 -7.70
CA HIS A 13 3.13 -5.97 -7.94
C HIS A 13 4.24 -5.59 -6.96
N HIS A 14 5.37 -5.11 -7.49
CA HIS A 14 6.46 -4.58 -6.68
C HIS A 14 6.38 -3.06 -6.73
N VAL A 15 6.31 -2.44 -5.56
CA VAL A 15 6.18 -0.98 -5.43
C VAL A 15 7.15 -0.48 -4.37
N ASP A 16 7.81 0.63 -4.64
CA ASP A 16 8.65 1.30 -3.65
C ASP A 16 7.81 2.33 -2.91
N PHE A 17 7.95 2.37 -1.58
CA PHE A 17 7.19 3.32 -0.77
C PHE A 17 7.62 4.76 -1.07
N LEU A 18 8.93 4.98 -1.13
CA LEU A 18 9.55 6.22 -1.61
C LEU A 18 10.23 5.94 -2.95
N THR A 19 10.26 6.94 -3.83
CA THR A 19 11.07 6.91 -5.05
C THR A 19 12.22 7.91 -4.97
N TYR A 20 13.30 7.63 -5.71
CA TYR A 20 14.42 8.57 -5.81
C TYR A 20 13.99 9.86 -6.49
N ALA A 21 14.59 10.99 -6.07
CA ALA A 21 14.24 12.32 -6.58
C ALA A 21 14.34 12.46 -8.11
N TRP A 22 15.26 11.73 -8.77
CA TRP A 22 15.43 11.78 -10.23
C TRP A 22 14.27 11.13 -11.00
N MET A 23 13.54 10.17 -10.40
CA MET A 23 12.36 9.55 -11.02
C MET A 23 11.20 10.54 -11.15
N ARG A 24 11.18 11.60 -10.33
CA ARG A 24 10.19 12.67 -10.45
C ARG A 24 10.34 13.47 -11.75
N GLU A 25 11.53 13.51 -12.36
CA GLU A 25 11.73 14.13 -13.67
C GLU A 25 11.02 13.34 -14.78
N GLU A 26 10.73 12.06 -14.53
CA GLU A 26 9.98 11.16 -15.41
C GLU A 26 8.51 10.99 -14.99
N ASP A 27 8.03 11.81 -14.04
CA ASP A 27 6.66 11.75 -13.50
C ASP A 27 6.34 10.40 -12.81
N VAL A 28 7.37 9.76 -12.27
CA VAL A 28 7.27 8.52 -11.49
C VAL A 28 7.42 8.84 -10.01
N VAL A 29 6.40 8.47 -9.23
CA VAL A 29 6.31 8.76 -7.79
C VAL A 29 6.20 7.49 -6.96
N GLY A 30 6.58 7.59 -5.68
CA GLY A 30 6.43 6.53 -4.70
C GLY A 30 4.99 6.33 -4.28
N LEU A 31 4.76 5.23 -3.56
CA LEU A 31 3.45 4.93 -2.99
C LEU A 31 2.99 6.03 -2.01
N ASP A 32 3.90 6.67 -1.29
CA ASP A 32 3.63 7.75 -0.36
C ASP A 32 2.96 8.97 -1.01
N GLU A 33 3.51 9.42 -2.13
CA GLU A 33 2.99 10.52 -2.93
C GLU A 33 1.72 10.12 -3.66
N PHE A 34 1.67 8.90 -4.21
CA PHE A 34 0.47 8.39 -4.86
C PHE A 34 -0.74 8.31 -3.92
N ILE A 35 -0.54 7.82 -2.68
CA ILE A 35 -1.60 7.82 -1.66
C ILE A 35 -2.02 9.25 -1.32
N ALA A 36 -1.06 10.17 -1.17
CA ALA A 36 -1.35 11.56 -0.86
C ALA A 36 -2.22 12.23 -1.92
N ASP A 37 -1.92 12.01 -3.21
CA ASP A 37 -2.73 12.50 -4.32
C ASP A 37 -4.15 11.90 -4.29
N CYS A 38 -4.28 10.58 -4.14
CA CYS A 38 -5.58 9.91 -4.05
C CYS A 38 -6.44 10.40 -2.88
N TYR A 39 -5.83 10.78 -1.77
CA TYR A 39 -6.53 11.23 -0.55
C TYR A 39 -6.66 12.76 -0.44
N GLY A 40 -6.09 13.52 -1.38
CA GLY A 40 -6.11 14.99 -1.35
C GLY A 40 -5.30 15.59 -0.20
N LEU A 41 -4.15 14.98 0.12
CA LEU A 41 -3.23 15.44 1.16
C LEU A 41 -2.21 16.44 0.60
N ASP A 42 -1.88 17.48 1.39
CA ASP A 42 -0.90 18.50 1.00
C ASP A 42 0.56 18.02 1.03
N LYS A 43 0.81 16.81 1.55
CA LYS A 43 2.14 16.22 1.75
C LYS A 43 2.10 14.71 1.50
N PRO A 44 3.25 14.10 1.14
CA PRO A 44 3.35 12.65 1.03
C PRO A 44 2.94 11.94 2.32
N MET A 45 2.35 10.75 2.18
CA MET A 45 1.91 9.94 3.30
C MET A 45 3.10 9.53 4.17
N GLU A 46 3.03 9.80 5.47
CA GLU A 46 4.03 9.32 6.43
C GLU A 46 3.65 7.92 6.93
N ILE A 47 4.66 7.06 7.10
CA ILE A 47 4.51 5.73 7.70
C ILE A 47 5.48 5.53 8.85
N SER A 48 4.97 4.99 9.95
CA SER A 48 5.79 4.48 11.06
C SER A 48 6.19 3.04 10.76
N CYS A 49 7.39 2.84 10.20
CA CYS A 49 7.97 1.52 9.93
C CYS A 49 9.52 1.55 10.04
N GLY A 50 10.16 0.40 9.93
CA GLY A 50 11.61 0.27 9.88
C GLY A 50 12.18 0.36 8.46
N ASN A 51 13.40 0.88 8.33
CA ASN A 51 14.10 0.94 7.03
C ASN A 51 14.41 -0.48 6.53
N ASP A 52 14.65 -0.62 5.22
CA ASP A 52 15.00 -1.86 4.55
C ASP A 52 14.03 -3.01 4.81
N THR A 53 12.73 -2.69 4.91
CA THR A 53 11.67 -3.67 5.20
C THR A 53 10.80 -3.89 3.96
N ASN A 54 10.40 -5.15 3.73
CA ASN A 54 9.46 -5.50 2.67
C ASN A 54 8.13 -5.99 3.27
N HIS A 55 7.02 -5.38 2.89
CA HIS A 55 5.69 -5.84 3.28
C HIS A 55 5.03 -6.59 2.13
N SER A 56 4.63 -7.84 2.37
CA SER A 56 3.83 -8.60 1.41
C SER A 56 2.37 -8.61 1.83
N VAL A 57 1.51 -8.04 0.98
CA VAL A 57 0.09 -7.82 1.29
C VAL A 57 -0.79 -8.26 0.13
N ASN A 58 -1.89 -8.94 0.47
CA ASN A 58 -2.92 -9.30 -0.50
C ASN A 58 -4.03 -8.24 -0.47
N VAL A 59 -4.25 -7.63 -1.63
CA VAL A 59 -5.20 -6.54 -1.85
C VAL A 59 -6.38 -7.09 -2.65
N GLU A 60 -7.58 -6.90 -2.10
CA GLU A 60 -8.86 -7.43 -2.62
C GLU A 60 -9.92 -6.32 -2.53
N ALA A 61 -10.76 -6.18 -3.56
CA ALA A 61 -11.78 -5.13 -3.71
C ALA A 61 -13.18 -5.56 -3.22
N GLU A 62 -13.41 -6.82 -2.86
CA GLU A 62 -14.77 -7.27 -2.50
C GLU A 62 -15.08 -7.26 -1.00
N LYS A 63 -14.09 -7.06 -0.13
CA LYS A 63 -14.31 -7.16 1.33
C LYS A 63 -14.82 -5.83 1.91
N PRO A 64 -16.00 -5.79 2.56
CA PRO A 64 -16.47 -4.58 3.22
C PRO A 64 -15.56 -4.25 4.41
N PHE A 65 -15.25 -2.97 4.58
CA PHE A 65 -14.56 -2.47 5.77
C PHE A 65 -15.46 -2.55 7.01
N TYR A 66 -14.91 -3.05 8.11
CA TYR A 66 -15.57 -2.95 9.41
C TYR A 66 -15.60 -1.50 9.88
N ASP A 67 -16.46 -1.16 10.83
CA ASP A 67 -16.56 0.23 11.30
C ASP A 67 -15.24 0.75 11.90
N PHE A 68 -14.49 -0.12 12.59
CA PHE A 68 -13.14 0.20 13.04
C PHE A 68 -12.19 0.54 11.89
N ASP A 69 -12.25 -0.19 10.76
CA ASP A 69 -11.42 0.07 9.59
C ASP A 69 -11.76 1.43 8.97
N LYS A 70 -13.05 1.79 8.94
CA LYS A 70 -13.51 3.09 8.45
C LYS A 70 -13.01 4.24 9.32
N ASP A 71 -13.06 4.08 10.65
CA ASP A 71 -12.56 5.09 11.59
C ASP A 71 -11.05 5.28 11.44
N GLN A 72 -10.30 4.19 11.25
CA GLN A 72 -8.86 4.25 10.99
C GLN A 72 -8.55 4.91 9.64
N LEU A 73 -9.26 4.54 8.57
CA LEU A 73 -9.11 5.19 7.26
C LEU A 73 -9.43 6.68 7.33
N ALA A 74 -10.49 7.08 8.03
CA ALA A 74 -10.85 8.47 8.22
C ALA A 74 -9.75 9.24 8.97
N ASN A 75 -9.14 8.61 9.99
CA ASN A 75 -8.01 9.20 10.68
C ASN A 75 -6.79 9.36 9.76
N ILE A 76 -6.42 8.34 9.01
CA ILE A 76 -5.29 8.35 8.07
C ILE A 76 -5.49 9.42 6.98
N LYS A 77 -6.68 9.47 6.37
CA LYS A 77 -7.05 10.50 5.36
C LYS A 77 -7.04 11.91 5.91
N ARG A 78 -7.17 12.08 7.23
CA ARG A 78 -7.12 13.39 7.90
C ARG A 78 -5.71 13.77 8.32
N THR A 79 -4.89 12.82 8.76
CA THR A 79 -3.56 13.11 9.32
C THR A 79 -2.43 12.96 8.32
N GLY A 80 -2.63 12.22 7.23
CA GLY A 80 -1.56 11.83 6.31
C GLY A 80 -0.49 10.97 6.96
N PHE A 81 -0.88 10.21 7.99
CA PHE A 81 0.00 9.33 8.74
C PHE A 81 -0.66 7.97 8.93
N MET A 82 0.10 6.90 8.73
CA MET A 82 -0.31 5.54 9.03
C MET A 82 0.76 4.77 9.82
N GLU A 83 0.31 3.86 10.68
CA GLU A 83 1.17 2.82 11.22
C GLU A 83 1.37 1.71 10.20
N GLU A 84 2.50 0.99 10.25
CA GLU A 84 2.83 -0.11 9.34
C GLU A 84 1.69 -1.12 9.14
N TYR A 85 1.01 -1.51 10.22
CA TYR A 85 -0.07 -2.49 10.17
C TYR A 85 -1.31 -2.01 9.38
N ASN A 86 -1.44 -0.72 9.12
CA ASN A 86 -2.51 -0.14 8.31
C ASN A 86 -2.21 -0.15 6.81
N LEU A 87 -1.01 -0.56 6.38
CA LEU A 87 -0.65 -0.59 4.96
C LEU A 87 -1.64 -1.41 4.12
N ARG A 88 -2.03 -2.59 4.60
CA ARG A 88 -3.03 -3.42 3.92
C ARG A 88 -4.39 -2.70 3.81
N LEU A 89 -4.79 -2.01 4.87
CA LEU A 89 -6.07 -1.29 4.92
C LEU A 89 -6.10 -0.18 3.86
N VAL A 90 -5.02 0.61 3.77
CA VAL A 90 -4.86 1.69 2.78
C VAL A 90 -4.86 1.14 1.35
N LEU A 91 -4.10 0.07 1.07
CA LEU A 91 -4.08 -0.51 -0.28
C LEU A 91 -5.43 -1.11 -0.69
N CYS A 92 -6.16 -1.73 0.25
CA CYS A 92 -7.52 -2.16 -0.01
C CYS A 92 -8.43 -0.97 -0.34
N ASP A 93 -8.34 0.16 0.38
CA ASP A 93 -9.18 1.35 0.11
C ASP A 93 -8.89 1.96 -1.27
N LEU A 94 -7.62 2.02 -1.67
CA LEU A 94 -7.23 2.42 -3.02
C LEU A 94 -7.78 1.46 -4.10
N CYS A 95 -7.74 0.16 -3.84
CA CYS A 95 -8.27 -0.86 -4.75
C CYS A 95 -9.80 -0.76 -4.87
N HIS A 96 -10.50 -0.64 -3.74
CA HIS A 96 -11.95 -0.38 -3.67
C HIS A 96 -12.35 0.87 -4.44
N SER A 97 -11.52 1.91 -4.40
CA SER A 97 -11.74 3.18 -5.09
C SER A 97 -11.32 3.16 -6.56
N GLY A 98 -10.76 2.04 -7.05
CA GLY A 98 -10.35 1.85 -8.45
C GLY A 98 -9.00 2.48 -8.82
N HIS A 99 -8.20 2.90 -7.85
CA HIS A 99 -6.88 3.52 -8.10
C HIS A 99 -5.79 2.49 -8.40
N ILE A 100 -5.89 1.29 -7.83
CA ILE A 100 -4.93 0.20 -8.06
C ILE A 100 -5.68 -1.12 -8.32
N PRO A 101 -5.10 -2.07 -9.08
CA PRO A 101 -5.72 -3.37 -9.30
C PRO A 101 -5.61 -4.28 -8.07
N GLU A 102 -6.51 -5.25 -7.98
CA GLU A 102 -6.39 -6.38 -7.05
C GLU A 102 -5.12 -7.18 -7.34
N GLY A 103 -4.54 -7.76 -6.28
CA GLY A 103 -3.38 -8.61 -6.41
C GLY A 103 -2.52 -8.66 -5.16
N LYS A 104 -1.37 -9.30 -5.30
CA LYS A 104 -0.36 -9.32 -4.26
C LYS A 104 0.61 -8.18 -4.47
N TYR A 105 0.86 -7.41 -3.42
CA TYR A 105 1.82 -6.32 -3.42
C TYR A 105 2.99 -6.66 -2.53
N VAL A 106 4.19 -6.35 -3.00
CA VAL A 106 5.42 -6.30 -2.20
C VAL A 106 5.84 -4.83 -2.17
N VAL A 107 5.67 -4.22 -1.01
CA VAL A 107 6.02 -2.81 -0.78
C VAL A 107 7.39 -2.74 -0.13
N THR A 108 8.35 -2.12 -0.82
CA THR A 108 9.71 -1.87 -0.32
C THR A 108 9.73 -0.57 0.47
N MET A 109 10.11 -0.65 1.75
CA MET A 109 10.35 0.49 2.63
C MET A 109 11.85 0.78 2.64
N SER A 110 12.29 1.78 1.89
CA SER A 110 13.69 2.20 1.86
C SER A 110 13.78 3.73 1.82
N TRP A 111 14.59 4.31 2.73
CA TRP A 111 14.88 5.74 2.83
C TRP A 111 16.33 6.02 3.25
#